data_AF-A0A4Q0ZJB7-F1
#
_entry.id   AF-A0A4Q0ZJB7-F1
#
_cell.length_a   1.000
_cell.length_b   1.000
_cell.length_c   1.000
_cell.angle_alpha   90.00
_cell.angle_beta   90.00
_cell.angle_gamma   90.00
#
_symmetry.space_group_name_H-M   'P 1'
#
loop_
_entity.id
_entity.type
_entity.pdbx_description
1 polymer ?
#
loop_
_entity_poly.entity_id
_entity_poly.type
_entity_poly.pdbx_seq_one_letter_code
_entity_poly.pdbx_strand_id
1 'polypeptide(L)'
;MIEKKQILKEITQQYSNHEDFEQILKDFAYDINLAKWGYLFSTDKFDNNHDISRKVFHCALALSKDFRDYIDFAFYISKEDGLCDITLAKEAYKLAISKVVLLRDLRHIADMLATKKDSFYDKEMAKKVYEEAISKSKTAFDFVAIAESLCDSNMLNDKEMAKEVYEKAIKSCENSDELEAVADSVIQEDNLFDEQWASKIYSISTLSK
;
A
#
# COMPACT_ATOMS: atom_id res chain seq x y z
N MET A 1 1.74 1.85 -27.02
CA MET A 1 0.89 0.96 -26.21
C MET A 1 1.17 -0.46 -26.66
N ILE A 2 1.75 -1.30 -25.81
CA ILE A 2 2.01 -2.71 -26.17
C ILE A 2 0.64 -3.39 -26.24
N GLU A 3 0.28 -3.93 -27.40
CA GLU A 3 -1.02 -4.56 -27.58
C GLU A 3 -1.03 -5.94 -26.93
N LYS A 4 -2.07 -6.23 -26.11
CA LYS A 4 -2.29 -7.55 -25.49
C LYS A 4 -2.16 -8.71 -26.50
N LYS A 5 -2.60 -8.48 -27.74
CA LYS A 5 -2.50 -9.41 -28.87
C LYS A 5 -1.05 -9.78 -29.22
N GLN A 6 -0.12 -8.83 -29.13
CA GLN A 6 1.30 -9.08 -29.40
C GLN A 6 1.90 -9.98 -28.31
N ILE A 7 1.59 -9.70 -27.05
CA ILE A 7 2.05 -10.51 -25.91
C ILE A 7 1.55 -11.95 -26.06
N LEU A 8 0.26 -12.14 -26.35
CA LEU A 8 -0.33 -13.46 -26.58
C LEU A 8 0.32 -14.23 -27.74
N LYS A 9 0.72 -13.53 -28.81
CA LYS A 9 1.43 -14.15 -29.93
C LYS A 9 2.80 -14.68 -29.50
N GLU A 10 3.56 -13.91 -28.73
CA GLU A 10 4.86 -14.32 -28.21
C GLU A 10 4.72 -15.49 -27.23
N ILE A 11 3.76 -15.43 -26.31
CA ILE A 11 3.43 -16.54 -25.39
C ILE A 11 3.06 -17.80 -26.18
N THR A 12 2.24 -17.70 -27.22
CA THR A 12 1.85 -18.86 -28.06
C THR A 12 3.05 -19.47 -28.77
N GLN A 13 3.97 -18.64 -29.28
CA GLN A 13 5.16 -19.11 -29.98
C GLN A 13 6.12 -19.86 -29.06
N GLN A 14 6.27 -19.42 -27.81
CA GLN A 14 7.26 -19.98 -26.88
C GLN A 14 6.69 -21.08 -25.98
N TYR A 15 5.43 -20.97 -25.59
CA TYR A 15 4.84 -21.78 -24.51
C TYR A 15 3.59 -22.55 -24.92
N SER A 16 3.32 -22.75 -26.22
CA SER A 16 2.14 -23.52 -26.68
C SER A 16 2.08 -24.97 -26.16
N ASN A 17 3.23 -25.56 -25.80
CA ASN A 17 3.30 -26.91 -25.22
C ASN A 17 3.41 -26.91 -23.68
N HIS A 18 3.39 -25.74 -23.02
CA HIS A 18 3.50 -25.63 -21.58
C HIS A 18 2.17 -26.01 -20.90
N GLU A 19 2.22 -26.69 -19.76
CA GLU A 19 1.00 -27.19 -19.06
C GLU A 19 -0.01 -26.08 -18.73
N ASP A 20 0.47 -24.89 -18.38
CA ASP A 20 -0.36 -23.74 -18.05
C ASP A 20 -0.87 -22.95 -19.26
N PHE A 21 -0.51 -23.32 -20.49
CA PHE A 21 -0.78 -22.51 -21.68
C PHE A 21 -2.26 -22.10 -21.81
N GLU A 22 -3.16 -23.08 -21.69
CA GLU A 22 -4.61 -22.84 -21.76
C GLU A 22 -5.11 -21.92 -20.63
N GLN A 23 -4.55 -22.04 -19.43
CA GLN A 23 -4.91 -21.18 -18.30
C GLN A 23 -4.39 -19.75 -18.51
N ILE A 24 -3.19 -19.58 -19.08
CA ILE A 24 -2.66 -18.26 -19.45
C ILE A 24 -3.59 -17.60 -20.46
N LEU A 25 -3.98 -18.30 -21.54
CA LEU A 25 -4.89 -17.76 -22.55
C LEU A 25 -6.24 -17.35 -21.94
N LYS A 26 -6.80 -18.20 -21.08
CA LYS A 26 -8.04 -17.91 -20.37
C LYS A 26 -7.92 -16.67 -19.50
N ASP A 27 -6.86 -16.57 -18.69
CA ASP A 27 -6.66 -15.45 -17.77
C ASP A 27 -6.46 -14.12 -18.52
N PHE A 28 -5.71 -14.14 -19.63
CA PHE A 28 -5.57 -12.98 -20.52
C PHE A 28 -6.87 -12.59 -21.22
N ALA A 29 -7.78 -13.52 -21.49
CA ALA A 29 -9.07 -13.22 -22.10
C ALA A 29 -9.97 -12.40 -21.15
N TYR A 30 -9.89 -12.66 -19.85
CA TYR A 30 -10.69 -12.01 -18.81
C TYR A 30 -9.94 -10.93 -18.03
N ASP A 31 -8.67 -10.65 -18.37
CA ASP A 31 -7.79 -9.69 -17.70
C ASP A 31 -7.62 -10.00 -16.19
N ILE A 32 -7.60 -11.29 -15.83
CA ILE A 32 -7.44 -11.78 -14.46
C ILE A 32 -6.02 -12.34 -14.25
N ASN A 33 -5.55 -12.33 -13.01
CA ASN A 33 -4.25 -12.92 -12.60
C ASN A 33 -3.02 -12.41 -13.37
N LEU A 34 -3.10 -11.27 -14.07
CA LEU A 34 -2.00 -10.78 -14.90
C LEU A 34 -0.73 -10.50 -14.07
N ALA A 35 -0.87 -10.11 -12.81
CA ALA A 35 0.26 -9.87 -11.90
C ALA A 35 1.03 -11.16 -11.62
N LYS A 36 0.28 -12.22 -11.33
CA LYS A 36 0.79 -13.55 -11.10
C LYS A 36 1.49 -14.07 -12.35
N TRP A 37 0.90 -13.93 -13.53
CA TRP A 37 1.55 -14.36 -14.77
C TRP A 37 2.80 -13.57 -15.08
N GLY A 38 2.77 -12.23 -14.90
CA GLY A 38 3.95 -11.39 -15.02
C GLY A 38 5.09 -11.90 -14.14
N TYR A 39 4.81 -12.21 -12.87
CA TYR A 39 5.79 -12.80 -11.97
C TYR A 39 6.25 -14.20 -12.43
N LEU A 40 5.33 -15.11 -12.75
CA LEU A 40 5.70 -16.47 -13.16
C LEU A 40 6.59 -16.48 -14.40
N PHE A 41 6.32 -15.61 -15.39
CA PHE A 41 7.18 -15.46 -16.56
C PHE A 41 8.63 -15.08 -16.19
N SER A 42 8.85 -14.39 -15.08
CA SER A 42 10.20 -14.06 -14.59
C SER A 42 10.85 -15.14 -13.73
N THR A 43 10.23 -16.31 -13.56
CA THR A 43 10.81 -17.42 -12.79
C THR A 43 11.30 -18.54 -13.69
N ASP A 44 12.04 -19.50 -13.12
CA ASP A 44 12.48 -20.73 -13.78
C ASP A 44 11.34 -21.52 -14.44
N LYS A 45 10.10 -21.36 -13.97
CA LYS A 45 8.92 -22.01 -14.57
C LYS A 45 8.73 -21.63 -16.05
N PHE A 46 9.19 -20.46 -16.44
CA PHE A 46 9.13 -19.95 -17.81
C PHE A 46 10.51 -19.46 -18.27
N ASP A 47 11.57 -20.15 -17.86
CA ASP A 47 12.94 -19.90 -18.30
C ASP A 47 13.45 -18.46 -18.01
N ASN A 48 12.94 -17.82 -16.95
CA ASN A 48 13.27 -16.45 -16.57
C ASN A 48 13.05 -15.43 -17.72
N ASN A 49 11.91 -15.55 -18.41
CA ASN A 49 11.53 -14.67 -19.51
C ASN A 49 11.11 -13.27 -19.03
N HIS A 50 12.11 -12.47 -18.69
CA HIS A 50 11.95 -11.10 -18.21
C HIS A 50 11.32 -10.16 -19.24
N ASP A 51 11.46 -10.46 -20.53
CA ASP A 51 10.87 -9.65 -21.60
C ASP A 51 9.35 -9.80 -21.62
N ILE A 52 8.83 -11.04 -21.67
CA ILE A 52 7.38 -11.28 -21.59
C ILE A 52 6.87 -10.81 -20.23
N SER A 53 7.53 -11.15 -19.12
CA SER A 53 7.18 -10.69 -17.77
C SER A 53 6.93 -9.17 -17.71
N ARG A 54 7.90 -8.38 -18.16
CA ARG A 54 7.83 -6.91 -18.20
C ARG A 54 6.68 -6.42 -19.08
N LYS A 55 6.46 -7.02 -20.24
CA LYS A 55 5.32 -6.70 -21.13
C LYS A 55 3.98 -6.99 -20.45
N VAL A 56 3.85 -8.12 -19.76
CA VAL A 56 2.63 -8.48 -19.01
C VAL A 56 2.36 -7.44 -17.93
N PHE A 57 3.36 -7.06 -17.13
CA PHE A 57 3.17 -6.04 -16.10
C PHE A 57 2.74 -4.69 -16.68
N HIS A 58 3.37 -4.21 -17.76
CA HIS A 58 2.93 -2.97 -18.42
C HIS A 58 1.50 -3.07 -18.97
N CYS A 59 1.12 -4.22 -19.56
CA CYS A 59 -0.23 -4.46 -20.01
C CYS A 59 -1.22 -4.42 -18.84
N ALA A 60 -0.88 -5.07 -17.74
CA ALA A 60 -1.74 -5.17 -16.58
C ALA A 60 -1.94 -3.80 -15.89
N LEU A 61 -0.88 -3.02 -15.72
CA LEU A 61 -0.93 -1.65 -15.21
C LEU A 61 -1.82 -0.74 -16.09
N ALA A 62 -1.79 -0.92 -17.41
CA ALA A 62 -2.61 -0.15 -18.35
C ALA A 62 -4.10 -0.54 -18.31
N LEU A 63 -4.42 -1.78 -17.95
CA LEU A 63 -5.79 -2.29 -17.85
C LEU A 63 -6.42 -2.05 -16.47
N SER A 64 -5.58 -1.85 -15.45
CA SER A 64 -5.97 -1.64 -14.06
C SER A 64 -6.89 -0.43 -13.89
N LYS A 65 -7.87 -0.56 -13.01
CA LYS A 65 -8.83 0.51 -12.70
C LYS A 65 -8.92 0.80 -11.21
N ASP A 66 -8.69 -0.21 -10.37
CA ASP A 66 -8.65 -0.04 -8.92
C ASP A 66 -7.21 0.27 -8.49
N PHE A 67 -7.05 1.13 -7.49
CA PHE A 67 -5.74 1.44 -6.93
C PHE A 67 -5.06 0.20 -6.32
N ARG A 68 -5.86 -0.77 -5.81
CA ARG A 68 -5.40 -2.02 -5.22
C ARG A 68 -4.68 -2.91 -6.22
N ASP A 69 -5.15 -2.92 -7.46
CA ASP A 69 -4.51 -3.67 -8.54
C ASP A 69 -3.03 -3.26 -8.65
N TYR A 70 -2.75 -1.95 -8.64
CA TYR A 70 -1.40 -1.39 -8.70
C TYR A 70 -0.52 -1.80 -7.50
N ILE A 71 -1.08 -1.91 -6.30
CA ILE A 71 -0.35 -2.35 -5.10
C ILE A 71 0.05 -3.83 -5.25
N ASP A 72 -0.89 -4.68 -5.68
CA ASP A 72 -0.63 -6.10 -5.92
C ASP A 72 0.45 -6.28 -7.01
N PHE A 73 0.37 -5.49 -8.09
CA PHE A 73 1.42 -5.49 -9.12
C PHE A 73 2.78 -5.10 -8.55
N ALA A 74 2.86 -4.03 -7.76
CA ALA A 74 4.11 -3.57 -7.19
C ALA A 74 4.78 -4.65 -6.33
N PHE A 75 3.99 -5.39 -5.54
CA PHE A 75 4.49 -6.53 -4.77
C PHE A 75 5.14 -7.58 -5.67
N TYR A 76 4.41 -8.09 -6.67
CA TYR A 76 4.91 -9.13 -7.58
C TYR A 76 6.12 -8.70 -8.42
N ILE A 77 6.13 -7.46 -8.91
CA ILE A 77 7.21 -6.90 -9.73
C ILE A 77 8.51 -6.77 -8.93
N SER A 78 8.39 -6.47 -7.63
CA SER A 78 9.54 -6.20 -6.76
C SER A 78 10.22 -7.45 -6.21
N LYS A 79 9.62 -8.63 -6.35
CA LYS A 79 10.16 -9.85 -5.77
C LYS A 79 11.56 -10.16 -6.30
N GLU A 80 12.46 -10.49 -5.39
CA GLU A 80 13.87 -10.81 -5.70
C GLU A 80 14.02 -12.05 -6.58
N ASP A 81 13.09 -13.01 -6.47
CA ASP A 81 13.03 -14.24 -7.26
C ASP A 81 12.23 -14.08 -8.57
N GLY A 82 11.85 -12.85 -8.93
CA GLY A 82 11.18 -12.50 -10.17
C GLY A 82 11.88 -11.35 -10.89
N LEU A 83 11.11 -10.42 -11.45
CA LEU A 83 11.64 -9.32 -12.24
C LEU A 83 12.54 -8.36 -11.43
N CYS A 84 12.36 -8.28 -10.11
CA CYS A 84 13.08 -7.38 -9.20
C CYS A 84 13.14 -5.92 -9.70
N ASP A 85 12.07 -5.45 -10.34
CA ASP A 85 12.03 -4.10 -10.93
C ASP A 85 11.44 -3.08 -9.95
N ILE A 86 12.32 -2.61 -9.06
CA ILE A 86 12.01 -1.59 -8.07
C ILE A 86 11.51 -0.29 -8.72
N THR A 87 11.96 0.05 -9.93
CA THR A 87 11.55 1.28 -10.61
C THR A 87 10.08 1.17 -11.06
N LEU A 88 9.72 0.05 -11.69
CA LEU A 88 8.36 -0.22 -12.14
C LEU A 88 7.39 -0.40 -10.96
N ALA A 89 7.83 -1.01 -9.86
CA ALA A 89 7.05 -1.08 -8.62
C ALA A 89 6.70 0.33 -8.07
N LYS A 90 7.67 1.26 -8.05
CA LYS A 90 7.43 2.65 -7.66
C LYS A 90 6.49 3.39 -8.62
N GLU A 91 6.55 3.09 -9.91
CA GLU A 91 5.60 3.64 -10.90
C GLU A 91 4.17 3.16 -10.64
N ALA A 92 3.99 1.88 -10.32
CA ALA A 92 2.68 1.33 -9.94
C ALA A 92 2.11 2.05 -8.71
N TYR A 93 2.91 2.29 -7.67
CA TYR A 93 2.46 3.07 -6.51
C TYR A 93 2.09 4.51 -6.83
N LYS A 94 2.85 5.20 -7.70
CA LYS A 94 2.48 6.55 -8.16
C LYS A 94 1.12 6.54 -8.87
N LEU A 95 0.85 5.51 -9.67
CA LEU A 95 -0.46 5.33 -10.30
C LEU A 95 -1.54 5.05 -9.25
N ALA A 96 -1.30 4.17 -8.28
CA ALA A 96 -2.23 3.90 -7.17
C ALA A 96 -2.63 5.20 -6.44
N ILE A 97 -1.63 6.01 -6.06
CA ILE A 97 -1.84 7.30 -5.37
C ILE A 97 -2.66 8.26 -6.26
N SER A 98 -2.42 8.27 -7.57
CA SER A 98 -3.20 9.12 -8.50
C SER A 98 -4.67 8.73 -8.63
N LYS A 99 -5.05 7.51 -8.20
CA LYS A 99 -6.42 6.97 -8.30
C LYS A 99 -7.20 7.06 -7.00
N VAL A 100 -6.55 7.21 -5.85
CA VAL A 100 -7.27 7.28 -4.56
C VAL A 100 -7.97 8.63 -4.40
N VAL A 101 -9.19 8.56 -3.88
CA VAL A 101 -10.02 9.73 -3.56
C VAL A 101 -10.24 9.86 -2.06
N LEU A 102 -10.37 8.72 -1.37
CA LEU A 102 -10.64 8.67 0.06
C LEU A 102 -9.34 8.72 0.86
N LEU A 103 -9.33 9.48 1.96
CA LEU A 103 -8.20 9.56 2.88
C LEU A 103 -7.79 8.19 3.42
N ARG A 104 -8.77 7.35 3.78
CA ARG A 104 -8.53 5.98 4.25
C ARG A 104 -7.75 5.14 3.23
N ASP A 105 -8.04 5.31 1.94
CA ASP A 105 -7.36 4.55 0.89
C ASP A 105 -5.93 5.09 0.65
N LEU A 106 -5.72 6.41 0.80
CA LEU A 106 -4.38 7.01 0.80
C LEU A 106 -3.53 6.54 1.99
N ARG A 107 -4.11 6.48 3.20
CA ARG A 107 -3.46 5.88 4.38
C ARG A 107 -3.12 4.42 4.12
N HIS A 108 -4.05 3.64 3.56
CA HIS A 108 -3.80 2.24 3.23
C HIS A 108 -2.62 2.06 2.28
N ILE A 109 -2.45 2.94 1.28
CA ILE A 109 -1.25 2.95 0.44
C ILE A 109 0.03 3.18 1.27
N ALA A 110 0.00 4.12 2.22
CA ALA A 110 1.14 4.37 3.11
C ALA A 110 1.44 3.15 4.01
N ASP A 111 0.41 2.51 4.56
CA ASP A 111 0.51 1.29 5.36
C ASP A 111 1.20 0.17 4.57
N MET A 112 0.79 -0.04 3.30
CA MET A 112 1.37 -1.05 2.42
C MET A 112 2.85 -0.76 2.10
N LEU A 113 3.21 0.49 1.82
CA LEU A 113 4.60 0.91 1.60
C LEU A 113 5.46 0.78 2.87
N ALA A 114 4.85 0.91 4.04
CA ALA A 114 5.52 0.79 5.33
C ALA A 114 5.69 -0.66 5.79
N THR A 115 4.86 -1.57 5.29
CA THR A 115 4.87 -2.98 5.69
C THR A 115 6.05 -3.72 5.04
N LYS A 116 6.91 -4.34 5.86
CA LYS A 116 8.11 -5.03 5.37
C LYS A 116 7.83 -6.41 4.77
N LYS A 117 6.78 -7.07 5.25
CA LYS A 117 6.46 -8.45 4.91
C LYS A 117 5.37 -8.50 3.86
N ASP A 118 5.50 -9.40 2.88
CA ASP A 118 4.48 -9.66 1.86
C ASP A 118 4.01 -8.38 1.13
N SER A 119 4.88 -7.38 1.02
CA SER A 119 4.64 -6.09 0.36
C SER A 119 5.91 -5.54 -0.26
N PHE A 120 5.75 -4.55 -1.14
CA PHE A 120 6.85 -3.70 -1.59
C PHE A 120 7.12 -2.62 -0.53
N TYR A 121 8.16 -2.84 0.26
CA TYR A 121 8.58 -1.90 1.30
C TYR A 121 9.40 -0.74 0.74
N ASP A 122 8.90 0.49 0.90
CA ASP A 122 9.64 1.72 0.61
C ASP A 122 9.35 2.76 1.70
N LYS A 123 10.24 2.79 2.70
CA LYS A 123 10.16 3.69 3.86
C LYS A 123 10.01 5.16 3.48
N GLU A 124 10.78 5.62 2.51
CA GLU A 124 10.81 7.05 2.14
C GLU A 124 9.55 7.44 1.38
N MET A 125 9.02 6.53 0.55
CA MET A 125 7.74 6.73 -0.11
C MET A 125 6.59 6.67 0.91
N ALA A 126 6.59 5.72 1.84
CA ALA A 126 5.60 5.62 2.91
C ALA A 126 5.49 6.91 3.71
N LYS A 127 6.63 7.47 4.16
CA LYS A 127 6.67 8.75 4.89
C LYS A 127 6.01 9.88 4.12
N LYS A 128 6.32 10.02 2.83
CA LYS A 128 5.71 11.07 1.97
C LYS A 128 4.20 10.89 1.82
N VAL A 129 3.73 9.65 1.69
CA VAL A 129 2.28 9.39 1.57
C VAL A 129 1.58 9.63 2.91
N TYR A 130 2.19 9.30 4.04
CA TYR A 130 1.69 9.69 5.36
C TYR A 130 1.61 11.20 5.51
N GLU A 131 2.66 11.95 5.14
CA GLU A 131 2.64 13.43 5.17
C GLU A 131 1.48 13.99 4.33
N GLU A 132 1.24 13.43 3.14
CA GLU A 132 0.11 13.81 2.30
C GLU A 132 -1.24 13.49 2.98
N ALA A 133 -1.39 12.30 3.59
CA ALA A 133 -2.58 11.91 4.32
C ALA A 133 -2.84 12.83 5.53
N ILE A 134 -1.80 13.16 6.30
CA ILE A 134 -1.87 14.11 7.42
C ILE A 134 -2.32 15.49 6.93
N SER A 135 -1.81 15.96 5.80
CA SER A 135 -2.20 17.27 5.23
C SER A 135 -3.67 17.33 4.78
N LYS A 136 -4.25 16.18 4.43
CA LYS A 136 -5.64 16.03 3.96
C LYS A 136 -6.62 15.70 5.09
N SER A 137 -6.12 15.34 6.26
CA SER A 137 -6.92 14.99 7.45
C SER A 137 -7.67 16.21 7.98
N LYS A 138 -8.90 16.00 8.45
CA LYS A 138 -9.77 17.08 8.93
C LYS A 138 -10.30 16.85 10.33
N THR A 139 -10.47 15.59 10.73
CA THR A 139 -11.08 15.22 12.02
C THR A 139 -10.03 14.65 12.96
N ALA A 140 -10.33 14.66 14.27
CA ALA A 140 -9.48 13.98 15.25
C ALA A 140 -9.25 12.50 14.89
N PHE A 141 -10.30 11.80 14.44
CA PHE A 141 -10.22 10.39 14.05
C PHE A 141 -9.35 10.12 12.82
N ASP A 142 -9.31 11.05 11.85
CA ASP A 142 -8.39 10.94 10.71
C ASP A 142 -6.93 10.91 11.20
N PHE A 143 -6.59 11.82 12.10
CA PHE A 143 -5.24 11.90 12.68
C PHE A 143 -4.93 10.70 13.57
N VAL A 144 -5.85 10.29 14.46
CA VAL A 144 -5.67 9.10 15.32
C VAL A 144 -5.32 7.88 14.48
N ALA A 145 -6.09 7.62 13.43
CA ALA A 145 -5.89 6.42 12.64
C ALA A 145 -4.58 6.42 11.83
N ILE A 146 -4.04 7.60 11.48
CA ILE A 146 -2.69 7.71 10.92
C ILE A 146 -1.62 7.50 12.00
N ALA A 147 -1.83 8.05 13.20
CA ALA A 147 -0.89 7.91 14.31
C ALA A 147 -0.76 6.44 14.77
N GLU A 148 -1.87 5.69 14.81
CA GLU A 148 -1.88 4.24 15.05
C GLU A 148 -1.01 3.50 14.01
N SER A 149 -1.24 3.72 12.71
CA SER A 149 -0.41 3.12 11.64
C SER A 149 1.08 3.45 11.80
N LEU A 150 1.42 4.67 12.22
CA LEU A 150 2.81 5.07 12.44
C LEU A 150 3.43 4.35 13.63
N CYS A 151 2.65 3.96 14.65
CA CYS A 151 3.13 3.19 15.79
C CYS A 151 3.35 1.71 15.50
N ASP A 152 2.71 1.14 14.47
CA ASP A 152 2.76 -0.31 14.20
C ASP A 152 4.21 -0.80 14.01
N SER A 153 4.59 -1.78 14.83
CA SER A 153 5.92 -2.40 14.86
C SER A 153 6.30 -3.15 13.58
N ASN A 154 5.30 -3.60 12.80
CA ASN A 154 5.49 -4.25 11.49
C ASN A 154 5.62 -3.23 10.35
N MET A 155 5.33 -1.96 10.61
CA MET A 155 5.38 -0.86 9.66
C MET A 155 6.59 0.06 9.94
N LEU A 156 6.37 1.38 10.01
CA LEU A 156 7.43 2.36 10.25
C LEU A 156 7.91 2.38 11.70
N ASN A 157 7.03 2.07 12.66
CA ASN A 157 7.26 2.24 14.09
C ASN A 157 7.86 3.63 14.43
N ASP A 158 7.34 4.67 13.76
CA ASP A 158 7.78 6.05 13.89
C ASP A 158 6.98 6.75 14.99
N LYS A 159 7.26 6.37 16.25
CA LYS A 159 6.55 6.90 17.43
C LYS A 159 6.75 8.41 17.61
N GLU A 160 7.84 8.98 17.11
CA GLU A 160 8.07 10.42 17.11
C GLU A 160 7.06 11.12 16.19
N MET A 161 6.95 10.67 14.93
CA MET A 161 5.96 11.19 13.99
C MET A 161 4.52 10.92 14.46
N ALA A 162 4.25 9.74 15.02
CA ALA A 162 2.94 9.42 15.58
C ALA A 162 2.52 10.41 16.67
N LYS A 163 3.45 10.78 17.57
CA LYS A 163 3.20 11.77 18.61
C LYS A 163 2.82 13.14 18.04
N GLU A 164 3.52 13.61 17.01
CA GLU A 164 3.16 14.87 16.32
C GLU A 164 1.76 14.81 15.69
N VAL A 165 1.36 13.64 15.17
CA VAL A 165 0.03 13.42 14.59
C VAL A 165 -1.04 13.37 15.68
N TYR A 166 -0.79 12.71 16.82
CA TYR A 166 -1.69 12.76 17.98
C TYR A 166 -1.89 14.18 18.51
N GLU A 167 -0.85 15.02 18.53
CA GLU A 167 -1.00 16.43 18.89
C GLU A 167 -1.90 17.20 17.92
N LYS A 168 -1.91 16.85 16.63
CA LYS A 168 -2.88 17.38 15.65
C LYS A 168 -4.28 16.86 15.94
N ALA A 169 -4.43 15.58 16.28
CA ALA A 169 -5.71 15.00 16.68
C ALA A 169 -6.35 15.76 17.83
N ILE A 170 -5.60 16.01 18.92
CA ILE A 170 -6.07 16.76 20.10
C ILE A 170 -6.56 18.17 19.71
N LYS A 171 -5.83 18.86 18.83
CA LYS A 171 -6.20 20.21 18.35
C LYS A 171 -7.45 20.21 17.47
N SER A 172 -7.79 19.07 16.89
CA SER A 172 -8.94 18.87 16.01
C SER A 172 -10.15 18.27 16.72
N CYS A 173 -10.06 17.96 18.02
CA CYS A 173 -11.19 17.47 18.79
C CYS A 173 -12.25 18.57 18.96
N GLU A 174 -13.52 18.24 18.71
CA GLU A 174 -14.65 19.16 18.87
C GLU A 174 -15.39 18.96 20.20
N ASN A 175 -15.15 17.86 20.90
CA ASN A 175 -15.85 17.48 22.12
C ASN A 175 -14.98 16.60 23.06
N SER A 176 -15.50 16.35 24.27
CA SER A 176 -14.86 15.50 25.29
C SER A 176 -14.64 14.06 24.82
N ASP A 177 -15.60 13.51 24.08
CA ASP A 177 -15.59 12.09 23.70
C ASP A 177 -14.48 11.82 22.67
N GLU A 178 -14.21 12.78 21.78
CA GLU A 178 -13.06 12.72 20.86
C GLU A 178 -11.72 12.83 21.58
N LEU A 179 -11.61 13.66 22.62
CA LEU A 179 -10.40 13.75 23.46
C LEU A 179 -10.17 12.44 24.22
N GLU A 180 -11.23 11.83 24.75
CA GLU A 180 -11.18 10.52 25.39
C GLU A 180 -10.71 9.45 24.41
N ALA A 181 -11.23 9.43 23.18
CA ALA A 181 -10.78 8.50 22.14
C ALA A 181 -9.29 8.68 21.79
N VAL A 182 -8.78 9.92 21.74
CA VAL A 182 -7.34 10.16 21.54
C VAL A 182 -6.54 9.61 22.72
N ALA A 183 -6.97 9.84 23.96
CA ALA A 183 -6.30 9.34 25.15
C ALA A 183 -6.28 7.80 25.21
N ASP A 184 -7.43 7.17 24.89
CA ASP A 184 -7.60 5.73 24.80
C ASP A 184 -6.64 5.12 23.77
N SER A 185 -6.40 5.80 22.65
CA SER A 185 -5.43 5.37 21.65
C SER A 185 -3.99 5.54 22.12
N VAL A 186 -3.64 6.67 22.74
CA VAL A 186 -2.27 6.96 23.22
C VAL A 186 -1.81 5.97 24.28
N ILE A 187 -2.72 5.48 25.14
CA ILE A 187 -2.39 4.53 26.21
C ILE A 187 -2.27 3.08 25.75
N GLN A 188 -2.66 2.74 24.51
CA GLN A 188 -2.51 1.35 24.01
C GLN A 188 -1.03 0.95 23.91
N GLU A 189 -0.73 -0.30 24.29
CA GLU A 189 0.61 -0.88 24.23
C GLU A 189 1.17 -0.91 22.80
N ASP A 190 0.31 -1.22 21.83
CA ASP A 190 0.66 -1.26 20.40
C ASP A 190 0.87 0.15 19.80
N ASN A 191 0.49 1.22 20.52
CA ASN A 191 0.63 2.60 20.11
C ASN A 191 1.81 3.29 20.82
N LEU A 192 1.60 4.49 21.40
CA LEU A 192 2.65 5.21 22.11
C LEU A 192 2.92 4.64 23.49
N PHE A 193 1.91 4.04 24.12
CA PHE A 193 1.96 3.56 25.50
C PHE A 193 2.44 4.64 26.49
N ASP A 194 1.95 5.88 26.32
CA ASP A 194 2.31 7.02 27.17
C ASP A 194 1.18 7.31 28.18
N GLU A 195 1.15 6.52 29.26
CA GLU A 195 0.14 6.62 30.33
C GLU A 195 0.07 8.02 30.95
N GLN A 196 1.23 8.68 31.10
CA GLN A 196 1.31 10.02 31.68
C GLN A 196 0.69 11.06 30.76
N TRP A 197 0.91 10.93 29.45
CA TRP A 197 0.31 11.83 28.48
C TRP A 197 -1.20 11.57 28.31
N ALA A 198 -1.61 10.31 28.21
CA ALA A 198 -3.03 9.94 28.19
C ALA A 198 -3.79 10.51 29.40
N SER A 199 -3.22 10.39 30.60
CA SER A 199 -3.79 10.98 31.84
C SER A 199 -3.98 12.50 31.73
N LYS A 200 -3.05 13.22 31.10
CA LYS A 200 -3.19 14.66 30.84
C LYS A 200 -4.32 14.93 29.85
N ILE A 201 -4.46 14.14 28.79
CA ILE A 201 -5.52 14.30 27.80
C ILE A 201 -6.91 14.05 28.45
N TYR A 202 -7.07 12.99 29.25
CA TYR A 202 -8.33 12.76 30.00
C TYR A 202 -8.70 13.95 30.89
N SER A 203 -7.72 14.55 31.57
CA SER A 203 -8.01 15.73 32.41
C SER A 203 -8.54 16.92 31.61
N ILE A 204 -8.09 17.10 30.36
CA ILE A 204 -8.62 18.13 29.45
C ILE A 204 -10.08 17.82 29.11
N SER A 205 -10.40 16.57 28.79
CA SER A 205 -11.78 16.13 28.51
C SER A 205 -12.75 16.42 29.67
N THR A 206 -12.33 16.19 30.91
CA THR A 206 -13.20 16.42 32.07
C THR A 206 -13.51 17.90 32.34
N LEU A 207 -12.70 18.82 31.80
CA LEU A 207 -12.86 20.26 31.95
C LEU A 207 -13.69 20.91 30.82
N SER A 208 -14.00 20.17 29.75
CA SER A 208 -14.75 20.66 28.59
C SER A 208 -16.25 20.30 28.59
N LYS A 209 -16.77 19.76 29.70
CA LYS A 209 -18.22 19.54 29.95
C LYS A 209 -18.91 20.78 30.50
#